data_AF-A0A520T476-F1
#
_entry.id   AF-A0A520T476-F1
#
_cell.length_a   1.000
_cell.length_b   1.000
_cell.length_c   1.000
_cell.angle_alpha   90.00
_cell.angle_beta   90.00
_cell.angle_gamma   90.00
#
_symmetry.space_group_name_H-M   'P 1'
#
loop_
_entity.id
_entity.type
_entity.pdbx_description
1 polymer ?
#
loop_
_entity_poly.entity_id
_entity_poly.type
_entity_poly.pdbx_seq_one_letter_code
_entity_poly.pdbx_strand_id
1 'polypeptide(L)'
;MRFILIILSFLFCLKNLSAYEQISIQKTDYLRNYLDLIEHINNTVSLDDASVFIEKNIYNINFSKDQISFELDIEQLSQELYDEKLVYNLLLLKCSLKENFYQFNQSYQNCPNFKIISYKEQKFIYLNYLNNYYRIKKYSNEDNLQNIWMSMINIDQNINEIFIKPNNYNKLVSYIGTDPKIESYENNLVKVSFNSNYSNDNIHFLLNFF
;
A
#
# COMPACT_ATOMS: atom_id res chain seq x y z
N MET A 1 6.73 -30.14 -36.32
CA MET A 1 6.34 -30.33 -34.90
C MET A 1 7.47 -30.14 -33.87
N ARG A 2 8.75 -29.98 -34.25
CA ARG A 2 9.84 -29.72 -33.28
C ARG A 2 10.07 -28.23 -32.94
N PHE A 3 9.67 -27.30 -33.80
CA PHE A 3 9.85 -25.85 -33.56
C PHE A 3 8.75 -25.22 -32.68
N ILE A 4 7.55 -25.82 -32.61
CA ILE A 4 6.43 -25.30 -31.80
C ILE A 4 6.68 -25.51 -30.29
N LEU A 5 7.37 -26.58 -29.91
CA LEU A 5 7.71 -26.87 -28.51
C LEU A 5 8.73 -25.88 -27.93
N ILE A 6 9.64 -25.33 -28.74
CA ILE A 6 10.67 -24.39 -28.28
C ILE A 6 10.05 -23.00 -27.99
N ILE A 7 9.04 -22.59 -28.76
CA ILE A 7 8.31 -21.33 -28.54
C ILE A 7 7.42 -21.43 -27.29
N LEU A 8 6.79 -22.59 -27.06
CA LEU A 8 6.01 -22.84 -25.83
C LEU A 8 6.89 -22.87 -24.57
N SER A 9 8.11 -23.41 -24.63
CA SER A 9 9.03 -23.36 -23.48
C SER A 9 9.53 -21.93 -23.18
N PHE A 10 9.63 -21.05 -24.19
CA PHE A 10 9.97 -19.64 -23.97
C PHE A 10 8.82 -18.84 -23.34
N LEU A 11 7.57 -19.23 -23.57
CA LEU A 11 6.40 -18.63 -22.93
C LEU A 11 6.31 -18.95 -21.42
N PHE A 12 6.86 -20.08 -20.97
CA PHE A 12 6.89 -20.45 -19.55
C PHE A 12 8.09 -19.87 -18.77
N CYS A 13 9.10 -19.31 -19.45
CA CYS A 13 10.23 -18.63 -18.80
C CYS A 13 10.07 -17.11 -18.71
N LEU A 14 9.05 -16.54 -19.33
CA LEU A 14 8.65 -15.16 -19.09
C LEU A 14 7.80 -15.17 -17.81
N LYS A 15 8.45 -15.14 -16.64
CA LYS A 15 7.78 -14.60 -15.44
C LYS A 15 7.10 -13.30 -15.89
N ASN A 16 5.80 -13.15 -15.61
CA ASN A 16 5.04 -11.99 -16.03
C ASN A 16 5.82 -10.72 -15.67
N LEU A 17 6.36 -10.01 -16.67
CA LEU A 17 7.08 -8.76 -16.46
C LEU A 17 6.18 -7.69 -15.80
N SER A 18 4.85 -7.88 -15.85
CA SER A 18 3.86 -7.07 -15.14
C SER A 18 3.77 -7.33 -13.64
N ALA A 19 4.37 -8.40 -13.11
CA ALA A 19 4.34 -8.73 -11.69
C ALA A 19 5.36 -7.92 -10.87
N TYR A 20 6.39 -7.40 -11.53
CA TYR A 20 7.48 -6.67 -10.89
C TYR A 20 7.22 -5.16 -10.90
N GLU A 21 7.22 -4.55 -9.72
CA GLU A 21 7.17 -3.10 -9.57
C GLU A 21 8.52 -2.54 -9.15
N GLN A 22 9.03 -1.56 -9.90
CA GLN A 22 10.27 -0.89 -9.55
C GLN A 22 10.05 0.11 -8.41
N ILE A 23 10.82 -0.05 -7.34
CA ILE A 23 10.88 0.84 -6.18
C ILE A 23 12.21 1.56 -6.16
N SER A 24 12.19 2.84 -5.79
CA SER A 24 13.39 3.64 -5.54
C SER A 24 13.29 4.35 -4.20
N ILE A 25 14.37 4.28 -3.42
CA ILE A 25 14.54 4.86 -2.09
C ILE A 25 15.72 5.82 -2.13
N GLN A 26 15.60 6.98 -1.48
CA GLN A 26 16.71 7.90 -1.32
C GLN A 26 17.81 7.25 -0.48
N LYS A 27 19.03 7.27 -1.00
CA LYS A 27 20.17 6.81 -0.23
C LYS A 27 20.54 7.87 0.80
N THR A 28 20.56 7.47 2.06
CA THR A 28 21.05 8.29 3.18
C THR A 28 22.40 7.75 3.66
N ASP A 29 23.07 8.51 4.52
CA ASP A 29 24.33 8.08 5.14
C ASP A 29 24.18 6.79 5.98
N TYR A 30 22.96 6.40 6.31
CA TYR A 30 22.62 5.20 7.08
C TYR A 30 22.17 4.02 6.21
N LEU A 31 21.91 4.23 4.91
CA LEU A 31 21.45 3.22 3.95
C LEU A 31 22.59 2.80 3.01
N ARG A 32 23.57 2.06 3.53
CA ARG A 32 24.81 1.72 2.83
C ARG A 32 24.80 0.34 2.20
N ASN A 33 24.07 -0.59 2.80
CA ASN A 33 24.10 -2.00 2.44
C ASN A 33 22.72 -2.64 2.53
N TYR A 34 22.65 -3.94 2.23
CA TYR A 34 21.40 -4.71 2.24
C TYR A 34 20.76 -4.79 3.63
N LEU A 35 21.53 -4.96 4.71
CA LEU A 35 20.97 -5.02 6.07
C LEU A 35 20.30 -3.68 6.43
N ASP A 36 20.92 -2.56 6.05
CA ASP A 36 20.33 -1.23 6.28
C ASP A 36 19.02 -1.06 5.50
N LEU A 37 18.94 -1.62 4.28
CA LEU A 37 17.71 -1.64 3.48
C LEU A 37 16.59 -2.45 4.17
N ILE A 38 16.92 -3.64 4.68
CA ILE A 38 15.95 -4.47 5.41
C ILE A 38 15.49 -3.78 6.70
N GLU A 39 16.40 -3.18 7.45
CA GLU A 39 16.06 -2.40 8.64
C GLU A 39 15.12 -1.22 8.29
N HIS A 40 15.38 -0.53 7.18
CA HIS A 40 14.51 0.53 6.70
C HIS A 40 13.11 0.03 6.32
N ILE A 41 13.01 -1.13 5.68
CA ILE A 41 11.72 -1.77 5.36
C ILE A 41 10.98 -2.14 6.65
N ASN A 42 11.66 -2.79 7.61
CA ASN A 42 11.07 -3.17 8.91
C ASN A 42 10.45 -1.95 9.60
N ASN A 43 11.21 -0.86 9.67
CA ASN A 43 10.75 0.38 10.28
C ASN A 43 9.56 0.99 9.50
N THR A 44 9.54 0.86 8.18
CA THR A 44 8.50 1.45 7.32
C THR A 44 7.18 0.70 7.37
N VAL A 45 7.22 -0.61 7.61
CA VAL A 45 6.07 -1.51 7.48
C VAL A 45 5.46 -1.84 8.86
N SER A 46 6.17 -1.63 9.97
CA SER A 46 5.66 -1.68 11.36
C SER A 46 4.99 -2.99 11.82
N LEU A 47 4.82 -3.98 10.95
CA LEU A 47 4.40 -5.33 11.26
C LEU A 47 5.57 -6.24 10.89
N ASP A 48 6.27 -6.75 11.92
CA ASP A 48 7.46 -7.59 11.76
C ASP A 48 7.21 -8.79 10.83
N ASP A 49 5.97 -9.29 10.79
CA ASP A 49 5.62 -10.40 9.92
C ASP A 49 5.64 -10.00 8.43
N ALA A 50 5.16 -8.80 8.09
CA ALA A 50 5.05 -8.36 6.69
C ALA A 50 6.42 -8.07 6.05
N SER A 51 7.39 -7.60 6.82
CA SER A 51 8.70 -7.26 6.28
C SER A 51 9.49 -8.48 5.84
N VAL A 52 9.31 -9.63 6.49
CA VAL A 52 9.89 -10.91 6.05
C VAL A 52 9.39 -11.31 4.66
N PHE A 53 8.12 -11.09 4.35
CA PHE A 53 7.57 -11.37 3.02
C PHE A 53 8.09 -10.38 1.99
N ILE A 54 8.22 -9.10 2.34
CA ILE A 54 8.79 -8.10 1.43
C ILE A 54 10.23 -8.46 1.11
N GLU A 55 11.05 -8.78 2.11
CA GLU A 55 12.44 -9.18 1.93
C GLU A 55 12.57 -10.33 0.93
N LYS A 56 11.77 -11.39 1.08
CA LYS A 56 11.76 -12.55 0.17
C LYS A 56 11.41 -12.21 -1.28
N ASN A 57 10.65 -11.13 -1.48
CA ASN A 57 10.14 -10.73 -2.80
C ASN A 57 10.91 -9.57 -3.43
N ILE A 58 12.05 -9.17 -2.86
CA ILE A 58 12.95 -8.16 -3.44
C ILE A 58 13.91 -8.81 -4.43
N TYR A 59 14.02 -8.19 -5.61
CA TYR A 59 14.90 -8.61 -6.69
C TYR A 59 15.69 -7.41 -7.25
N ASN A 60 16.77 -7.71 -8.00
CA ASN A 60 17.50 -6.73 -8.81
C ASN A 60 17.93 -5.45 -8.08
N ILE A 61 18.41 -5.61 -6.84
CA ILE A 61 18.85 -4.50 -5.99
C ILE A 61 20.08 -3.83 -6.60
N ASN A 62 20.01 -2.50 -6.72
CA ASN A 62 21.10 -1.66 -7.19
C ASN A 62 21.37 -0.52 -6.19
N PHE A 63 22.57 -0.51 -5.63
CA PHE A 63 23.06 0.54 -4.75
C PHE A 63 23.82 1.58 -5.56
N SER A 64 23.12 2.62 -5.98
CA SER A 64 23.76 3.75 -6.66
C SER A 64 24.30 4.77 -5.65
N LYS A 65 24.80 5.91 -6.15
CA LYS A 65 25.34 6.99 -5.32
C LYS A 65 24.27 7.68 -4.49
N ASP A 66 23.11 7.95 -5.09
CA ASP A 66 22.09 8.82 -4.48
C ASP A 66 20.77 8.07 -4.20
N GLN A 67 20.60 6.87 -4.74
CA GLN A 67 19.40 6.05 -4.58
C GLN A 67 19.70 4.55 -4.46
N ILE A 68 18.80 3.82 -3.80
CA ILE A 68 18.72 2.36 -3.83
C ILE A 68 17.47 2.01 -4.64
N SER A 69 17.63 1.24 -5.72
CA SER A 69 16.50 0.76 -6.51
C SER A 69 16.41 -0.76 -6.47
N PHE A 70 15.20 -1.28 -6.47
CA PHE A 70 14.94 -2.73 -6.54
C PHE A 70 13.59 -3.00 -7.19
N GLU A 71 13.36 -4.25 -7.54
CA GLU A 71 12.09 -4.75 -8.04
C GLU A 71 11.39 -5.55 -6.95
N LEU A 72 10.08 -5.36 -6.80
CA LEU A 72 9.24 -6.12 -5.87
C LEU A 72 8.29 -7.01 -6.68
N ASP A 73 8.29 -8.32 -6.44
CA ASP A 73 7.33 -9.26 -7.03
C ASP A 73 5.97 -9.10 -6.31
N ILE A 74 5.15 -8.18 -6.80
CA ILE A 74 3.89 -7.77 -6.13
C ILE A 74 2.87 -8.90 -6.15
N GLU A 75 2.84 -9.69 -7.23
CA GLU A 75 1.92 -10.82 -7.37
C GLU A 75 2.24 -11.90 -6.34
N GLN A 76 3.51 -12.29 -6.24
CA GLN A 76 3.95 -13.27 -5.25
C GLN A 76 3.80 -12.74 -3.82
N LEU A 77 4.18 -11.49 -3.54
CA LEU A 77 4.00 -10.86 -2.24
C LEU A 77 2.53 -10.83 -1.82
N SER A 78 1.62 -10.50 -2.75
CA SER A 78 0.18 -10.51 -2.51
C SER A 78 -0.31 -11.88 -2.07
N GLN A 79 0.14 -12.94 -2.76
CA GLN A 79 -0.28 -14.29 -2.49
C GLN A 79 0.24 -14.77 -1.13
N GLU A 80 1.52 -14.52 -0.83
CA GLU A 80 2.14 -14.92 0.43
C GLU A 80 1.49 -14.21 1.64
N LEU A 81 1.23 -12.90 1.54
CA LEU A 81 0.52 -12.16 2.58
C LEU A 81 -0.91 -12.68 2.78
N TYR A 82 -1.61 -13.02 1.70
CA TYR A 82 -2.96 -13.58 1.77
C TYR A 82 -2.98 -14.95 2.44
N ASP A 83 -2.06 -15.85 2.08
CA ASP A 83 -1.99 -17.20 2.64
C ASP A 83 -1.70 -17.19 4.15
N GLU A 84 -0.92 -16.22 4.61
CA GLU A 84 -0.60 -15.98 6.02
C GLU A 84 -1.65 -15.12 6.75
N LYS A 85 -2.75 -14.79 6.07
CA LYS A 85 -3.87 -13.98 6.58
C LYS A 85 -3.43 -12.58 7.04
N LEU A 86 -2.33 -12.08 6.49
CA LEU A 86 -1.85 -10.72 6.66
C LEU A 86 -2.57 -9.83 5.63
N VAL A 87 -3.68 -9.22 6.03
CA VAL A 87 -4.44 -8.34 5.15
C VAL A 87 -3.71 -7.00 5.03
N TYR A 88 -2.92 -6.87 3.98
CA TYR A 88 -2.15 -5.68 3.65
C TYR A 88 -2.66 -5.03 2.36
N ASN A 89 -2.87 -3.73 2.40
CA ASN A 89 -3.09 -2.96 1.18
C ASN A 89 -1.74 -2.74 0.47
N LEU A 90 -1.50 -3.51 -0.58
CA LEU A 90 -0.26 -3.47 -1.38
C LEU A 90 0.01 -2.09 -1.98
N LEU A 91 -1.04 -1.32 -2.32
CA LEU A 91 -0.89 0.06 -2.80
C LEU A 91 -0.36 0.96 -1.69
N LEU A 92 -0.83 0.81 -0.45
CA LEU A 92 -0.26 1.57 0.67
C LEU A 92 1.19 1.13 0.93
N LEU A 93 1.44 -0.17 0.96
CA LEU A 93 2.76 -0.73 1.25
C LEU A 93 3.83 -0.25 0.26
N LYS A 94 3.56 -0.33 -1.04
CA LYS A 94 4.52 0.10 -2.05
C LYS A 94 4.77 1.60 -2.03
N CYS A 95 3.75 2.38 -1.66
CA CYS A 95 3.87 3.83 -1.62
C CYS A 95 4.70 4.28 -0.41
N SER A 96 4.58 3.61 0.73
CA SER A 96 5.41 3.93 1.91
C SER A 96 6.89 3.66 1.71
N LEU A 97 7.24 2.74 0.80
CA LEU A 97 8.63 2.47 0.42
C LEU A 97 9.23 3.52 -0.53
N LYS A 98 8.44 4.47 -1.07
CA LYS A 98 8.98 5.46 -2.01
C LYS A 98 9.83 6.51 -1.32
N GLU A 99 10.85 6.94 -2.04
CA GLU A 99 11.65 8.11 -1.69
C GLU A 99 10.77 9.30 -1.26
N ASN A 100 11.11 9.88 -0.11
CA ASN A 100 10.49 11.07 0.47
C ASN A 100 9.00 10.93 0.81
N PHE A 101 8.43 9.72 0.84
CA PHE A 101 6.99 9.51 1.07
C PHE A 101 6.48 10.17 2.36
N TYR A 102 7.27 10.12 3.43
CA TYR A 102 6.98 10.73 4.72
C TYR A 102 7.39 12.22 4.80
N GLN A 103 7.41 12.92 3.68
CA GLN A 103 7.57 14.37 3.63
C GLN A 103 6.29 15.02 3.11
N PHE A 104 6.02 16.23 3.59
CA PHE A 104 4.89 17.01 3.10
C PHE A 104 5.14 17.56 1.69
N ASN A 105 4.05 17.70 0.95
CA ASN A 105 3.95 18.34 -0.37
C ASN A 105 4.78 17.66 -1.46
N GLN A 106 5.03 16.36 -1.31
CA GLN A 106 5.55 15.53 -2.39
C GLN A 106 4.47 15.29 -3.46
N SER A 107 4.91 14.92 -4.66
CA SER A 107 4.02 14.61 -5.78
C SER A 107 4.43 13.28 -6.41
N TYR A 108 3.50 12.33 -6.41
CA TYR A 108 3.68 11.03 -7.04
C TYR A 108 2.55 10.78 -8.04
N GLN A 109 2.89 10.18 -9.19
CA GLN A 109 1.90 9.89 -10.23
C GLN A 109 0.88 8.82 -9.79
N ASN A 110 1.35 7.78 -9.09
CA ASN A 110 0.55 6.60 -8.73
C ASN A 110 0.56 6.30 -7.22
N CYS A 111 0.88 7.28 -6.37
CA CYS A 111 0.86 7.12 -4.92
C CYS A 111 0.19 8.32 -4.24
N PRO A 112 -0.48 8.09 -3.10
CA PRO A 112 -0.94 9.20 -2.28
C PRO A 112 0.26 9.99 -1.75
N ASN A 113 0.05 11.25 -1.38
CA ASN A 113 1.06 12.11 -0.77
C ASN A 113 0.45 12.93 0.36
N PHE A 114 1.26 13.21 1.38
CA PHE A 114 0.86 14.12 2.44
C PHE A 114 0.95 15.57 1.98
N LYS A 115 -0.08 16.37 2.26
CA LYS A 115 -0.10 17.82 2.01
C LYS A 115 -0.48 18.58 3.25
N ILE A 116 0.07 19.78 3.39
CA ILE A 116 -0.41 20.76 4.38
C ILE A 116 -1.23 21.80 3.63
N ILE A 117 -2.49 21.95 4.01
CA ILE A 117 -3.38 22.96 3.44
C ILE A 117 -3.89 23.88 4.55
N SER A 118 -3.81 25.18 4.30
CA SER A 118 -4.28 26.22 5.21
C SER A 118 -5.74 26.58 4.93
N TYR A 119 -6.56 26.68 5.97
CA TYR A 119 -7.92 27.19 5.93
C TYR A 119 -8.17 28.09 7.14
N LYS A 120 -8.52 29.36 6.90
CA LYS A 120 -8.76 30.37 7.95
C LYS A 120 -7.66 30.35 9.04
N GLU A 121 -6.41 30.50 8.60
CA GLU A 121 -5.20 30.52 9.45
C GLU A 121 -4.84 29.18 10.14
N GLN A 122 -5.69 28.16 10.05
CA GLN A 122 -5.40 26.83 10.57
C GLN A 122 -4.82 25.94 9.48
N LYS A 123 -3.75 25.22 9.81
CA LYS A 123 -3.13 24.23 8.93
C LYS A 123 -3.68 22.85 9.23
N PHE A 124 -3.94 22.06 8.20
CA PHE A 124 -4.40 20.68 8.32
C PHE A 124 -3.55 19.77 7.44
N ILE A 125 -3.36 18.55 7.92
CA ILE A 125 -2.74 17.46 7.17
C ILE A 125 -3.80 16.80 6.31
N TYR A 126 -3.49 16.66 5.03
CA TYR A 126 -4.28 15.93 4.06
C TYR A 126 -3.49 14.78 3.48
N LEU A 127 -4.18 13.70 3.17
CA LEU A 127 -3.71 12.71 2.21
C LEU A 127 -4.34 13.03 0.85
N ASN A 128 -3.51 13.23 -0.16
CA ASN A 128 -3.92 13.60 -1.49
C ASN A 128 -3.58 12.49 -2.48
N TYR A 129 -4.53 12.10 -3.32
CA TYR A 129 -4.33 11.18 -4.43
C TYR A 129 -5.08 11.69 -5.66
N LEU A 130 -4.36 11.91 -6.76
CA LEU A 130 -4.88 12.58 -7.96
C LEU A 130 -5.55 13.93 -7.60
N ASN A 131 -6.87 14.03 -7.74
CA ASN A 131 -7.67 15.23 -7.44
C ASN A 131 -8.42 15.14 -6.10
N ASN A 132 -8.26 14.05 -5.34
CA ASN A 132 -8.99 13.79 -4.11
C ASN A 132 -8.15 14.19 -2.89
N TYR A 133 -8.77 14.89 -1.93
CA TYR A 133 -8.12 15.37 -0.70
C TYR A 133 -8.85 14.87 0.54
N TYR A 134 -8.17 14.05 1.37
CA TYR A 134 -8.71 13.55 2.63
C TYR A 134 -8.08 14.29 3.79
N ARG A 135 -8.87 15.01 4.58
CA ARG A 135 -8.37 15.69 5.76
C ARG A 135 -8.17 14.68 6.88
N ILE A 136 -6.94 14.49 7.32
CA ILE A 136 -6.62 13.57 8.42
C ILE A 136 -6.81 14.27 9.75
N LYS A 137 -6.06 15.35 10.00
CA LYS A 137 -6.07 16.07 11.28
C LYS A 137 -5.57 17.51 11.14
N LYS A 138 -5.74 18.29 12.20
CA LYS A 138 -5.07 19.59 12.34
C LYS A 138 -3.55 19.36 12.46
N TYR A 139 -2.78 20.18 11.77
CA TYR A 139 -1.32 20.11 11.75
C TYR A 139 -0.70 20.64 13.06
N SER A 140 0.29 19.91 13.55
CA SER A 140 1.23 20.27 14.61
C SER A 140 2.67 20.08 14.12
N ASN A 141 3.62 20.86 14.65
CA ASN A 141 5.03 20.69 14.33
C ASN A 141 5.62 19.37 14.87
N GLU A 142 4.93 18.73 15.81
CA GLU A 142 5.31 17.44 16.40
C GLU A 142 4.74 16.23 15.63
N ASP A 143 3.96 16.47 14.55
CA ASP A 143 3.35 15.39 13.79
C ASP A 143 4.39 14.55 13.05
N ASN A 144 4.37 13.24 13.30
CA ASN A 144 5.15 12.25 12.58
C ASN A 144 4.28 11.60 11.50
N LEU A 145 4.64 11.81 10.22
CA LEU A 145 3.89 11.29 9.08
C LEU A 145 3.89 9.76 8.97
N GLN A 146 4.95 9.10 9.44
CA GLN A 146 5.02 7.64 9.51
C GLN A 146 4.03 7.10 10.54
N ASN A 147 3.95 7.70 11.72
CA ASN A 147 2.94 7.31 12.72
C ASN A 147 1.51 7.55 12.20
N ILE A 148 1.29 8.67 11.50
CA ILE A 148 -0.01 8.95 10.89
C ILE A 148 -0.33 7.90 9.82
N TRP A 149 0.64 7.56 8.98
CA TRP A 149 0.48 6.53 7.96
C TRP A 149 0.15 5.17 8.57
N MET A 150 0.92 4.75 9.58
CA MET A 150 0.71 3.48 10.26
C MET A 150 -0.61 3.44 11.02
N SER A 151 -1.10 4.58 11.54
CA SER A 151 -2.42 4.63 12.20
C SER A 151 -3.59 4.34 11.26
N MET A 152 -3.38 4.42 9.94
CA MET A 152 -4.37 4.01 8.94
C MET A 152 -4.40 2.49 8.72
N ILE A 153 -3.49 1.73 9.35
CA ILE A 153 -3.43 0.27 9.32
C ILE A 153 -3.66 -0.20 10.77
N ASN A 154 -4.83 -0.75 11.06
CA ASN A 154 -5.16 -1.23 12.40
C ASN A 154 -4.54 -2.61 12.64
N ILE A 155 -3.94 -2.82 13.81
CA ILE A 155 -3.26 -4.09 14.15
C ILE A 155 -4.30 -5.15 14.54
N ASP A 156 -5.44 -4.73 15.10
CA ASP A 156 -6.49 -5.64 15.54
C ASP A 156 -7.58 -5.82 14.46
N GLN A 157 -7.93 -7.08 14.19
CA GLN A 157 -9.06 -7.43 13.33
C GLN A 157 -10.36 -6.88 13.95
N ASN A 158 -11.05 -6.05 13.18
CA ASN A 158 -12.38 -5.55 13.52
C ASN A 158 -13.41 -6.29 12.67
N ILE A 159 -14.60 -6.49 13.25
CA ILE A 159 -15.79 -6.78 12.46
C ILE A 159 -16.31 -5.42 11.99
N ASN A 160 -16.17 -5.17 10.70
CA ASN A 160 -16.63 -3.93 10.08
C ASN A 160 -18.03 -4.14 9.50
N GLU A 161 -18.89 -3.14 9.69
CA GLU A 161 -20.16 -3.01 8.97
C GLU A 161 -20.23 -1.64 8.33
N ILE A 162 -20.35 -1.58 7.01
CA ILE A 162 -20.43 -0.32 6.25
C ILE A 162 -21.46 -0.40 5.14
N PHE A 163 -21.98 0.77 4.74
CA PHE A 163 -22.77 0.93 3.53
C PHE A 163 -21.87 1.38 2.38
N ILE A 164 -21.92 0.66 1.25
CA ILE A 164 -21.17 0.99 0.05
C ILE A 164 -22.08 1.06 -1.17
N LYS A 165 -21.66 1.82 -2.18
CA LYS A 165 -22.29 1.72 -3.51
C LYS A 165 -22.00 0.32 -4.08
N PRO A 166 -22.95 -0.33 -4.79
CA PRO A 166 -22.75 -1.66 -5.36
C PRO A 166 -21.49 -1.79 -6.22
N ASN A 167 -21.14 -0.74 -6.99
CA ASN A 167 -19.96 -0.73 -7.86
C ASN A 167 -18.63 -0.72 -7.09
N ASN A 168 -18.63 -0.41 -5.79
CA ASN A 168 -17.45 -0.45 -4.94
C ASN A 168 -17.20 -1.84 -4.32
N TYR A 169 -18.09 -2.82 -4.52
CA TYR A 169 -17.96 -4.15 -3.90
C TYR A 169 -16.67 -4.87 -4.32
N ASN A 170 -16.40 -4.99 -5.63
CA ASN A 170 -15.18 -5.64 -6.12
C ASN A 170 -13.91 -4.90 -5.67
N LYS A 171 -13.99 -3.59 -5.55
CA LYS A 171 -12.91 -2.76 -5.03
C LYS A 171 -12.66 -3.04 -3.55
N LEU A 172 -13.72 -3.20 -2.76
CA LEU A 172 -13.61 -3.62 -1.36
C LEU A 172 -12.94 -4.98 -1.24
N VAL A 173 -13.39 -5.97 -2.01
CA VAL A 173 -12.77 -7.31 -2.08
C VAL A 173 -11.26 -7.20 -2.32
N SER A 174 -10.85 -6.36 -3.28
CA SER A 174 -9.42 -6.16 -3.57
C SER A 174 -8.60 -5.57 -2.42
N TYR A 175 -9.23 -4.80 -1.52
CA TYR A 175 -8.52 -4.20 -0.37
C TYR A 175 -8.50 -5.08 0.86
N ILE A 176 -9.56 -5.85 1.10
CA ILE A 176 -9.65 -6.70 2.29
C ILE A 176 -9.22 -8.15 2.01
N GLY A 177 -8.99 -8.49 0.74
CA GLY A 177 -8.56 -9.83 0.30
C GLY A 177 -9.63 -10.92 0.45
N THR A 178 -10.84 -10.59 0.90
CA THR A 178 -11.90 -11.54 1.20
C THR A 178 -13.23 -11.02 0.68
N ASP A 179 -14.20 -11.93 0.50
CA ASP A 179 -15.56 -11.57 0.08
C ASP A 179 -16.38 -11.07 1.28
N PRO A 180 -16.81 -9.79 1.30
CA PRO A 180 -17.71 -9.29 2.32
C PRO A 180 -19.06 -10.01 2.30
N LYS A 181 -19.61 -10.32 3.48
CA LYS A 181 -20.99 -10.78 3.58
C LYS A 181 -21.94 -9.62 3.28
N ILE A 182 -22.86 -9.80 2.34
CA ILE A 182 -23.94 -8.85 2.09
C ILE A 182 -25.04 -9.05 3.13
N GLU A 183 -25.30 -8.03 3.95
CA GLU A 183 -26.33 -8.07 4.99
C GLU A 183 -27.68 -7.55 4.47
N SER A 184 -27.68 -6.44 3.74
CA SER A 184 -28.91 -5.84 3.19
C SER A 184 -28.63 -4.91 2.01
N TYR A 185 -29.70 -4.51 1.32
CA TYR A 185 -29.67 -3.50 0.26
C TYR A 185 -30.75 -2.45 0.52
N GLU A 186 -30.34 -1.20 0.73
CA GLU A 186 -31.22 -0.09 1.09
C GLU A 186 -30.74 1.21 0.43
N ASN A 187 -31.67 2.02 -0.09
CA ASN A 187 -31.36 3.35 -0.66
C ASN A 187 -30.23 3.35 -1.70
N ASN A 188 -30.20 2.34 -2.58
CA ASN A 188 -29.14 2.12 -3.58
C ASN A 188 -27.74 1.85 -3.01
N LEU A 189 -27.65 1.46 -1.74
CA LEU A 189 -26.42 1.05 -1.06
C LEU A 189 -26.54 -0.40 -0.60
N VAL A 190 -25.41 -1.09 -0.56
CA VAL A 190 -25.28 -2.44 0.00
C VAL A 190 -24.66 -2.30 1.39
N LYS A 191 -25.31 -2.86 2.41
CA LYS A 191 -24.69 -3.06 3.72
C LYS A 191 -23.85 -4.33 3.66
N VAL A 192 -22.57 -4.22 3.94
CA VAL A 192 -21.63 -5.34 3.94
C VAL A 192 -20.97 -5.50 5.32
N SER A 193 -20.72 -6.75 5.70
CA SER A 193 -20.00 -7.13 6.91
C SER A 193 -18.77 -7.95 6.56
N PHE A 194 -17.63 -7.65 7.17
CA PHE A 194 -16.37 -8.34 6.90
C PHE A 194 -15.38 -8.14 8.04
N ASN A 195 -14.37 -9.01 8.09
CA ASN A 195 -13.24 -8.85 9.01
C ASN A 195 -12.15 -8.04 8.34
N SER A 196 -11.58 -7.06 9.05
CA SER A 196 -10.49 -6.26 8.51
C SER A 196 -9.55 -5.71 9.56
N ASN A 197 -8.30 -5.52 9.13
CA ASN A 197 -7.27 -4.75 9.82
C ASN A 197 -7.42 -3.24 9.54
N TYR A 198 -8.60 -2.79 9.09
CA TYR A 198 -8.89 -1.39 8.80
C TYR A 198 -10.14 -0.96 9.57
N SER A 199 -10.13 0.26 10.10
CA SER A 199 -11.36 0.87 10.64
C SER A 199 -12.36 1.15 9.51
N ASN A 200 -13.64 1.35 9.87
CA ASN A 200 -14.64 1.78 8.89
C ASN A 200 -14.23 3.06 8.16
N ASP A 201 -13.65 4.03 8.86
CA ASP A 201 -13.16 5.28 8.28
C ASP A 201 -12.03 5.03 7.28
N ASN A 202 -11.09 4.12 7.59
CA ASN A 202 -10.01 3.75 6.69
C ASN A 202 -10.54 3.06 5.44
N ILE A 203 -11.53 2.16 5.57
CA ILE A 203 -12.17 1.53 4.42
C ILE A 203 -12.91 2.55 3.56
N HIS A 204 -13.68 3.47 4.17
CA HIS A 204 -14.36 4.53 3.44
C HIS A 204 -13.36 5.45 2.72
N PHE A 205 -12.23 5.74 3.34
CA PHE A 205 -11.13 6.44 2.68
C PHE A 205 -10.66 5.65 1.45
N LEU A 206 -10.26 4.38 1.61
CA LEU A 206 -9.76 3.55 0.51
C LEU A 206 -10.75 3.43 -0.66
N LEU A 207 -12.03 3.19 -0.36
CA LEU A 207 -13.07 3.03 -1.37
C LEU A 207 -13.39 4.31 -2.13
N ASN A 208 -13.26 5.48 -1.51
CA ASN A 208 -13.59 6.75 -2.15
C ASN A 208 -12.38 7.44 -2.80
N PHE A 209 -11.15 7.10 -2.39
CA PHE A 209 -9.95 7.83 -2.82
C PHE A 209 -9.22 7.22 -4.01
N PHE A 210 -9.11 5.90 -4.03
CA PHE A 210 -8.45 5.15 -5.11
C PHE A 210 -9.45 4.70 -6.17
#